data_AF-A0A355TZS5-F1
#
_entry.id   AF-A0A355TZS5-F1
#
_cell.length_a   1.000
_cell.length_b   1.000
_cell.length_c   1.000
_cell.angle_alpha   90.00
_cell.angle_beta   90.00
_cell.angle_gamma   90.00
#
_symmetry.space_group_name_H-M   'P 1'
#
loop_
_entity.id
_entity.type
_entity.pdbx_description
1 polymer ?
#
loop_
_entity_poly.entity_id
_entity_poly.type
_entity_poly.pdbx_seq_one_letter_code
_entity_poly.pdbx_strand_id
1 'polypeptide(L)'
;MKVLEDGGGEFMRFKQRYVELEGELKEIEIKIDKEMLVRPNFSLEHIEETFSFFAGLDLENEEDRQRLVDVFLNSVFVHNNGDIDIVFNYMTAKKTIKIDEFGSAFKLRGSPLRL
;
A
#
# COMPACT_ATOMS: atom_id res chain seq x y z
N MET A 1 -17.17 -13.48 60.54
CA MET A 1 -17.20 -14.08 59.19
C MET A 1 -17.43 -12.99 58.14
N LYS A 2 -16.55 -11.97 58.08
CA LYS A 2 -16.70 -10.79 57.20
C LYS A 2 -15.40 -10.39 56.49
N VAL A 3 -14.35 -11.19 56.61
CA VAL A 3 -13.00 -10.90 56.10
C VAL A 3 -12.63 -11.71 54.85
N LEU A 4 -13.56 -12.52 54.31
CA LEU A 4 -13.34 -13.34 53.11
C LEU A 4 -14.02 -12.76 51.85
N GLU A 5 -14.84 -11.72 51.97
CA GLU A 5 -15.52 -11.08 50.82
C GLU A 5 -14.70 -9.95 50.19
N ASP A 6 -13.91 -9.22 50.97
CA ASP A 6 -13.19 -8.02 50.48
C ASP A 6 -12.05 -8.34 49.49
N GLY A 7 -11.33 -9.46 49.67
CA GLY A 7 -10.23 -9.85 48.77
C GLY A 7 -10.68 -10.36 47.40
N GLY A 8 -11.91 -10.90 47.31
CA GLY A 8 -12.49 -11.34 46.03
C GLY A 8 -12.95 -10.18 45.15
N GLY A 9 -13.51 -9.13 45.76
CA GLY A 9 -13.97 -7.94 45.05
C GLY A 9 -12.84 -7.16 44.37
N GLU A 10 -11.72 -6.96 45.06
CA GLU A 10 -10.55 -6.28 44.49
C GLU A 10 -9.90 -7.10 43.35
N PHE A 11 -9.81 -8.42 43.51
CA PHE A 11 -9.29 -9.31 42.46
C PHE A 11 -10.18 -9.31 41.22
N MET A 12 -11.50 -9.29 41.38
CA MET A 12 -12.43 -9.19 40.26
C MET A 12 -12.34 -7.83 39.56
N ARG A 13 -12.14 -6.74 40.32
CA ARG A 13 -11.91 -5.40 39.77
C ARG A 13 -10.57 -5.32 39.01
N PHE A 14 -9.51 -5.93 39.52
CA PHE A 14 -8.22 -6.02 38.83
C PHE A 14 -8.34 -6.81 37.52
N LYS A 15 -9.00 -7.97 37.54
CA LYS A 15 -9.27 -8.75 36.32
C LYS A 15 -10.07 -7.97 35.29
N GLN A 16 -11.12 -7.28 35.73
CA GLN A 16 -11.93 -6.45 34.86
C GLN A 16 -11.09 -5.36 34.19
N ARG A 17 -10.28 -4.63 34.97
CA ARG A 17 -9.39 -3.60 34.43
C ARG A 17 -8.32 -4.16 33.49
N TYR A 18 -7.81 -5.36 33.77
CA TYR A 18 -6.84 -6.04 32.92
C TYR A 18 -7.44 -6.39 31.56
N VAL A 19 -8.64 -6.98 31.54
CA VAL A 19 -9.36 -7.32 30.31
C VAL A 19 -9.68 -6.07 29.48
N GLU A 20 -10.08 -4.98 30.14
CA GLU A 20 -10.30 -3.68 29.48
C GLU A 20 -9.02 -3.18 28.80
N LEU A 21 -7.88 -3.23 29.49
CA LEU A 21 -6.59 -2.80 28.95
C LEU A 21 -6.10 -3.68 27.79
N GLU A 22 -6.29 -5.00 27.88
CA GLU A 22 -5.99 -5.90 26.75
C GLU A 22 -6.87 -5.60 25.53
N GLY A 23 -8.15 -5.29 25.76
CA GLY A 23 -9.06 -4.85 24.71
C GLY A 23 -8.60 -3.54 24.06
N GLU A 24 -8.28 -2.53 24.87
CA GLU A 24 -7.77 -1.24 24.40
C GLU A 24 -6.45 -1.38 23.63
N LEU A 25 -5.51 -2.20 24.13
CA LEU A 25 -4.24 -2.47 23.46
C LEU A 25 -4.47 -3.05 22.06
N LYS A 26 -5.31 -4.08 21.96
CA LYS A 26 -5.62 -4.75 20.70
C LYS A 26 -6.29 -3.80 19.70
N GLU A 27 -7.18 -2.92 20.17
CA GLU A 27 -7.78 -1.90 19.31
C GLU A 27 -6.75 -0.88 18.80
N ILE A 28 -5.79 -0.49 19.64
CA ILE A 28 -4.71 0.42 19.26
C ILE A 28 -3.79 -0.23 18.24
N GLU A 29 -3.38 -1.49 18.44
CA GLU A 29 -2.58 -2.25 17.47
C GLU A 29 -3.26 -2.34 16.11
N ILE A 30 -4.55 -2.69 16.08
CA ILE A 30 -5.34 -2.73 14.83
C ILE A 30 -5.37 -1.35 14.14
N LYS A 31 -5.47 -0.26 14.92
CA LYS A 31 -5.47 1.11 14.35
C LYS A 31 -4.09 1.48 13.79
N ILE A 32 -3.01 1.12 14.48
CA ILE A 32 -1.64 1.34 14.02
C ILE A 32 -1.39 0.57 12.73
N ASP A 33 -1.76 -0.71 12.68
CA ASP A 33 -1.58 -1.54 11.48
C ASP A 33 -2.35 -0.96 10.29
N LYS A 34 -3.59 -0.53 10.51
CA LYS A 34 -4.38 0.16 9.47
C LYS A 34 -3.74 1.45 9.00
N GLU A 35 -3.22 2.27 9.93
CA GLU A 35 -2.55 3.52 9.58
C GLU A 35 -1.24 3.25 8.82
N MET A 36 -0.47 2.22 9.21
CA MET A 36 0.76 1.80 8.52
C MET A 36 0.49 1.30 7.09
N LEU A 37 -0.66 0.66 6.85
CA LEU A 37 -1.08 0.27 5.49
C LEU A 37 -1.45 1.48 4.63
N VAL A 38 -1.99 2.54 5.22
CA VAL A 38 -2.37 3.78 4.50
C VAL A 38 -1.17 4.72 4.34
N ARG A 39 -0.27 4.75 5.34
CA ARG A 39 0.90 5.62 5.43
C ARG A 39 2.08 4.80 5.96
N PRO A 40 2.73 4.01 5.11
CA PRO A 40 3.91 3.26 5.52
C PRO A 40 4.99 4.22 6.04
N ASN A 41 5.53 3.92 7.21
CA ASN A 41 6.70 4.61 7.74
C ASN A 41 7.93 4.16 6.95
N PHE A 42 8.33 4.94 5.95
CA PHE A 42 9.62 4.75 5.30
C PHE A 42 10.72 5.35 6.17
N SER A 43 11.76 4.57 6.47
CA SER A 43 12.99 5.15 7.03
C SER A 43 13.68 6.00 5.96
N LEU A 44 14.51 6.97 6.38
CA LEU A 44 15.32 7.76 5.46
C LEU A 44 16.20 6.85 4.56
N GLU A 45 16.73 5.77 5.13
CA GLU A 45 17.49 4.76 4.38
C GLU A 45 16.67 4.14 3.24
N HIS A 46 15.42 3.74 3.48
CA HIS A 46 14.57 3.19 2.42
C HIS A 46 14.30 4.22 1.31
N ILE A 47 14.17 5.50 1.65
CA ILE A 47 13.99 6.57 0.68
C ILE A 47 15.26 6.77 -0.16
N GLU A 48 16.43 6.78 0.49
CA GLU A 48 17.74 6.91 -0.16
C GLU A 48 18.04 5.71 -1.08
N GLU A 49 17.75 4.50 -0.64
CA GLU A 49 17.86 3.28 -1.43
C GLU A 49 16.95 3.31 -2.65
N THR A 50 15.70 3.76 -2.46
CA THR A 50 14.72 3.91 -3.54
C THR A 50 15.23 4.89 -4.60
N PHE A 51 15.76 6.05 -4.19
CA PHE A 51 16.34 7.01 -5.14
C PHE A 51 17.61 6.49 -5.83
N SER A 52 18.46 5.77 -5.09
CA SER A 52 19.68 5.16 -5.64
C SER A 52 19.36 4.06 -6.66
N PHE A 53 18.33 3.27 -6.38
CA PHE A 53 17.78 2.29 -7.31
C PHE A 53 17.31 2.96 -8.61
N PHE A 54 16.52 4.03 -8.52
CA PHE A 54 16.06 4.76 -9.70
C PHE A 54 17.19 5.42 -10.50
N ALA A 55 18.24 5.91 -9.83
CA ALA A 55 19.39 6.51 -10.50
C ALA A 55 20.17 5.52 -11.37
N GLY A 56 20.06 4.21 -11.10
CA GLY A 56 20.74 3.15 -11.84
C GLY A 56 19.90 2.46 -12.93
N LEU A 57 18.63 2.81 -13.10
CA LEU A 57 17.76 2.14 -14.08
C LEU A 57 18.10 2.54 -15.52
N ASP A 58 18.18 1.55 -16.40
CA ASP A 58 18.24 1.76 -17.85
C ASP A 58 16.85 1.62 -18.48
N LEU A 59 16.28 2.71 -18.99
CA LEU A 59 14.96 2.70 -19.61
C LEU A 59 14.93 2.01 -20.99
N GLU A 60 16.09 1.73 -21.60
CA GLU A 60 16.16 0.89 -22.80
C GLU A 60 16.08 -0.61 -22.45
N ASN A 61 16.35 -0.97 -21.19
CA ASN A 61 16.22 -2.33 -20.68
C ASN A 61 14.76 -2.63 -20.29
N GLU A 62 14.24 -3.76 -20.76
CA GLU A 62 12.87 -4.20 -20.46
C GLU A 62 12.66 -4.58 -18.99
N GLU A 63 13.65 -5.21 -18.37
CA GLU A 63 13.59 -5.62 -16.97
C GLU A 63 13.53 -4.40 -16.03
N ASP A 64 14.34 -3.39 -16.30
CA ASP A 64 14.36 -2.15 -15.52
C ASP A 64 13.09 -1.32 -15.70
N ARG A 65 12.52 -1.28 -16.92
CA ARG A 65 11.19 -0.70 -17.14
C ARG A 65 10.10 -1.46 -16.38
N GLN A 66 10.15 -2.78 -16.36
CA GLN A 66 9.17 -3.58 -15.62
C GLN A 66 9.28 -3.34 -14.11
N ARG A 67 10.50 -3.28 -13.57
CA ARG A 67 10.71 -2.95 -12.15
C ARG A 67 10.16 -1.57 -11.80
N LEU A 68 10.30 -0.58 -12.69
CA LEU A 68 9.74 0.75 -12.47
C LEU A 68 8.20 0.73 -12.41
N VAL A 69 7.57 -0.11 -13.26
CA VAL A 69 6.12 -0.36 -13.20
C VAL A 69 5.73 -1.02 -11.88
N ASP A 70 6.46 -2.05 -11.45
CA ASP A 70 6.17 -2.81 -10.23
C ASP A 70 6.27 -1.96 -8.96
N VAL A 71 7.21 -1.00 -8.92
CA VAL A 71 7.39 -0.11 -7.76
C VAL A 71 6.26 0.92 -7.63
N PHE A 72 5.77 1.47 -8.74
CA PHE A 72 4.83 2.60 -8.70
C PHE A 72 3.36 2.23 -8.93
N LEU A 73 3.08 1.12 -9.62
CA LEU A 73 1.73 0.73 -10.00
C LEU A 73 1.26 -0.46 -9.18
N ASN A 74 0.03 -0.37 -8.69
CA ASN A 74 -0.67 -1.47 -8.02
C ASN A 74 -1.38 -2.35 -9.05
N SER A 75 -2.07 -1.72 -9.99
CA SER A 75 -2.81 -2.43 -11.06
C SER A 75 -3.03 -1.55 -12.27
N VAL A 76 -3.18 -2.19 -13.43
CA VAL A 76 -3.53 -1.57 -14.71
C VAL A 76 -4.72 -2.33 -15.31
N PHE A 77 -5.77 -1.61 -15.66
CA PHE A 77 -6.95 -2.16 -16.33
C PHE A 77 -7.07 -1.58 -17.73
N VAL A 78 -7.21 -2.44 -18.73
CA VAL A 78 -7.41 -2.04 -20.12
C VAL A 78 -8.86 -2.35 -20.49
N HIS A 79 -9.58 -1.33 -20.91
CA HIS A 79 -10.99 -1.42 -21.29
C HIS A 79 -11.14 -1.58 -22.81
N ASN A 80 -12.23 -2.20 -23.24
CA ASN A 80 -12.52 -2.46 -24.67
C ASN A 80 -12.67 -1.18 -25.51
N ASN A 81 -12.97 -0.05 -24.87
CA ASN A 81 -13.11 1.25 -25.52
C ASN A 81 -11.78 2.01 -25.67
N GLY A 82 -10.65 1.39 -25.29
CA GLY A 82 -9.33 2.01 -25.34
C GLY A 82 -9.00 2.92 -24.16
N ASP A 83 -9.82 2.94 -23.11
CA ASP A 83 -9.48 3.58 -21.84
C ASP A 83 -8.56 2.65 -21.03
N ILE A 84 -7.59 3.24 -20.32
CA ILE A 84 -6.71 2.54 -19.39
C ILE A 84 -6.89 3.18 -18.01
N ASP A 85 -7.21 2.37 -17.01
CA ASP A 85 -7.21 2.77 -15.61
C ASP A 85 -5.90 2.33 -14.95
N ILE A 86 -5.10 3.28 -14.46
CA ILE A 86 -3.91 3.02 -13.66
C ILE A 86 -4.22 3.30 -12.19
N VAL A 87 -3.93 2.32 -11.33
CA VAL A 87 -3.97 2.47 -9.88
C VAL A 87 -2.53 2.54 -9.36
N PHE A 88 -2.16 3.67 -8.77
CA PHE A 88 -0.82 3.89 -8.22
C PHE A 88 -0.73 3.36 -6.79
N ASN A 89 0.47 2.91 -6.38
CA ASN A 89 0.72 2.44 -5.02
C ASN A 89 0.54 3.55 -3.96
N TYR A 90 0.71 4.83 -4.33
CA TYR A 90 0.71 5.95 -3.39
C TYR A 90 -0.57 6.83 -3.43
N MET A 91 -1.52 6.53 -4.32
CA MET A 91 -2.79 7.27 -4.40
C MET A 91 -3.96 6.33 -4.18
N THR A 92 -4.90 6.73 -3.32
CA THR A 92 -6.20 6.04 -3.20
C THR A 92 -7.08 6.23 -4.45
N ALA A 93 -6.70 7.14 -5.35
CA ALA A 93 -7.41 7.45 -6.58
C ALA A 93 -6.81 6.73 -7.78
N LYS A 94 -7.69 6.22 -8.66
CA LYS A 94 -7.31 5.75 -9.99
C LYS A 94 -7.17 6.92 -10.96
N LYS A 95 -6.22 6.85 -11.88
CA LYS A 95 -6.13 7.77 -13.01
C LYS A 95 -6.57 7.04 -14.28
N THR A 96 -7.64 7.52 -14.88
CA THR A 96 -8.06 7.09 -16.22
C THR A 96 -7.34 7.93 -17.26
N ILE A 97 -6.77 7.26 -18.24
CA ILE A 97 -6.01 7.82 -19.36
C ILE A 97 -6.53 7.19 -20.64
N LYS A 98 -6.64 7.97 -21.71
CA LYS A 98 -7.04 7.42 -23.02
C LYS A 98 -5.81 7.00 -23.80
N ILE A 99 -5.87 5.90 -24.54
CA ILE A 99 -4.76 5.50 -25.44
C ILE A 99 -4.40 6.64 -26.41
N ASP A 100 -5.38 7.40 -26.88
CA ASP A 100 -5.17 8.55 -27.77
C ASP A 100 -4.32 9.66 -27.14
N GLU A 101 -4.31 9.79 -25.80
CA GLU A 101 -3.51 10.77 -25.07
C GLU A 101 -2.01 10.43 -25.05
N PHE A 102 -1.64 9.17 -25.36
CA PHE A 102 -0.23 8.76 -25.46
C PHE A 102 0.42 9.13 -26.80
N GLY A 103 -0.37 9.60 -27.77
CA GLY A 103 0.13 9.91 -29.11
C GLY A 103 0.95 8.77 -29.73
N SER A 104 1.78 9.09 -30.72
CA SER A 104 2.62 8.14 -31.46
C SER A 104 3.66 7.35 -30.64
N ALA A 105 3.69 7.49 -29.30
CA ALA A 105 4.53 6.70 -28.39
C ALA A 105 4.19 5.20 -28.41
N PHE A 106 2.99 4.83 -28.88
CA PHE A 106 2.58 3.44 -29.13
C PHE A 106 3.11 2.84 -30.45
N LYS A 107 4.15 3.42 -31.09
CA LYS A 107 5.00 2.65 -32.00
C LYS A 107 5.81 1.61 -31.21
N LEU A 108 5.10 0.70 -30.54
CA LEU A 108 5.66 -0.51 -30.01
C LEU A 108 6.18 -1.31 -31.20
N ARG A 109 7.49 -1.55 -31.21
CA ARG A 109 8.14 -2.52 -32.09
C ARG A 109 7.34 -3.82 -32.02
N GLY A 110 6.70 -4.20 -33.12
CA GLY A 110 6.12 -5.54 -33.32
C GLY A 110 4.63 -5.62 -33.65
N SER A 111 3.85 -4.54 -33.50
CA SER A 111 2.43 -4.61 -33.86
C SER A 111 2.22 -4.35 -35.36
N PRO A 112 1.71 -5.31 -36.15
CA PRO A 112 1.40 -5.05 -37.55
C PRO A 112 0.19 -4.10 -37.61
N LEU A 113 0.36 -2.98 -38.32
CA LEU A 113 -0.74 -2.13 -38.74
C LEU A 113 -1.71 -2.99 -39.56
N ARG A 114 -2.88 -3.29 -39.00
CA ARG A 114 -4.01 -3.73 -39.83
C ARG A 114 -4.69 -2.47 -40.36
N LEU A 115 -4.44 -2.22 -41.65
CA LEU A 115 -5.17 -1.28 -42.49
C LEU A 115 -6.67 -1.60 -42.50
#